data_AF-A0A366LRI4-F1
#
_entry.id   AF-A0A366LRI4-F1
#
_cell.length_a   1.000
_cell.length_b   1.000
_cell.length_c   1.000
_cell.angle_alpha   90.00
_cell.angle_beta   90.00
_cell.angle_gamma   90.00
#
_symmetry.space_group_name_H-M   'P 1'
#
loop_
_entity.id
_entity.type
_entity.pdbx_description
1 polymer ?
#
loop_
_entity_poly.entity_id
_entity_poly.type
_entity_poly.pdbx_seq_one_letter_code
_entity_poly.pdbx_strand_id
1 'polypeptide(L)'
;MDVTSDPQSGNPGNKYLSSAPRDDYQVFWHYTRFTSMMSILRGLRLYPSLRKRNGRDARYGDGQYVSDIKPGAMSDAQLSYWLVRAPEASGRFTHYVGINVAELEIIQGREHVFVIPGREALDLTGRVVSWGANDDPIPPGGVAPRFS
;
A
#
# COMPACT_ATOMS: atom_id res chain seq x y z
N MET A 1 11.71 62.72 -14.62
CA MET A 1 11.01 61.44 -14.87
C MET A 1 11.82 60.39 -14.10
N ASP A 2 11.84 60.29 -12.78
CA ASP A 2 10.86 60.38 -11.70
C ASP A 2 9.65 59.44 -11.80
N VAL A 3 9.65 58.48 -10.85
CA VAL A 3 8.60 57.64 -10.25
C VAL A 3 7.79 56.76 -11.22
N THR A 4 7.78 55.42 -11.14
CA THR A 4 7.32 54.64 -9.98
C THR A 4 8.01 53.26 -9.84
N SER A 5 8.61 53.07 -8.67
CA SER A 5 8.59 51.83 -7.89
C SER A 5 7.16 51.46 -7.47
N ASP A 6 6.77 50.20 -7.52
CA ASP A 6 6.65 49.34 -6.32
C ASP A 6 6.35 47.87 -6.67
N PRO A 7 6.73 46.91 -5.78
CA PRO A 7 6.58 45.47 -5.93
C PRO A 7 5.32 44.93 -5.24
N GLN A 8 4.81 43.79 -5.71
CA GLN A 8 3.99 42.89 -4.88
C GLN A 8 4.71 41.54 -4.83
N SER A 9 5.49 41.30 -3.79
CA SER A 9 5.05 40.79 -2.48
C SER A 9 4.66 39.31 -2.52
N GLY A 10 5.57 38.49 -2.01
CA GLY A 10 5.28 37.35 -1.14
C GLY A 10 4.29 36.30 -1.64
N ASN A 11 4.82 35.13 -1.97
CA ASN A 11 4.26 33.92 -1.39
C ASN A 11 5.38 33.06 -0.78
N PRO A 12 5.58 33.08 0.54
CA PRO A 12 6.56 32.25 1.21
C PRO A 12 5.93 30.88 1.46
N GLY A 13 6.22 29.90 0.60
CA GLY A 13 5.67 28.57 0.89
C GLY A 13 5.91 27.44 -0.09
N ASN A 14 6.69 27.60 -1.15
CA ASN A 14 7.01 26.45 -1.98
C ASN A 14 8.24 25.73 -1.43
N LYS A 15 7.97 24.91 -0.43
CA LYS A 15 8.89 23.92 0.13
C LYS A 15 9.05 22.80 -0.90
N TYR A 16 9.67 23.11 -2.04
CA TYR A 16 10.13 22.12 -2.99
C TYR A 16 11.26 21.31 -2.34
N LEU A 17 10.89 20.27 -1.58
CA LEU A 17 11.78 19.16 -1.29
C LEU A 17 11.85 18.30 -2.55
N SER A 18 12.93 18.55 -3.30
CA SER A 18 13.63 17.75 -4.32
C SER A 18 12.84 17.07 -5.45
N SER A 19 13.32 17.40 -6.66
CA SER A 19 12.85 17.06 -7.99
C SER A 19 13.70 15.96 -8.66
N ALA A 20 13.46 14.70 -8.30
CA ALA A 20 13.90 13.56 -9.12
C ALA A 20 12.80 12.47 -9.07
N PRO A 21 12.42 11.85 -10.20
CA PRO A 21 11.68 10.60 -10.16
C PRO A 21 12.56 9.57 -9.41
N ARG A 22 12.03 8.95 -8.35
CA ARG A 22 12.69 7.75 -7.82
C ARG A 22 12.25 6.59 -8.70
N ASP A 23 13.16 6.09 -9.53
CA ASP A 23 12.90 4.99 -10.48
C ASP A 23 12.71 3.61 -9.79
N ASP A 24 12.60 3.56 -8.46
CA ASP A 24 12.61 2.34 -7.65
C ASP A 24 11.34 2.10 -6.81
N TYR A 25 10.22 2.79 -7.10
CA TYR A 25 8.94 2.46 -6.46
C TYR A 25 8.46 1.06 -6.90
N GLN A 26 8.91 0.04 -6.19
CA GLN A 26 8.30 -1.28 -6.24
C GLN A 26 7.10 -1.29 -5.29
N VAL A 27 5.89 -1.35 -5.83
CA VAL A 27 4.65 -1.30 -5.05
C VAL A 27 4.03 -2.69 -4.98
N PHE A 28 3.75 -3.14 -3.77
CA PHE A 28 2.99 -4.36 -3.50
C PHE A 28 1.76 -4.02 -2.66
N TRP A 29 0.72 -4.83 -2.77
CA TRP A 29 -0.58 -4.59 -2.16
C TRP A 29 -0.86 -5.58 -1.03
N HIS A 30 -1.19 -5.04 0.15
CA HIS A 30 -1.78 -5.82 1.22
C HIS A 30 -3.31 -5.74 1.11
N TYR A 31 -3.94 -6.86 0.75
CA TYR A 31 -5.39 -6.97 0.70
C TYR A 31 -5.98 -7.35 2.06
N THR A 32 -7.09 -6.70 2.38
CA THR A 32 -7.76 -6.78 3.67
C THR A 32 -9.24 -6.35 3.53
N ARG A 33 -9.92 -6.10 4.66
CA ARG A 33 -11.27 -5.51 4.71
C ARG A 33 -11.22 -4.05 5.18
N PHE A 34 -12.27 -3.28 4.90
CA PHE A 34 -12.35 -1.85 5.24
C PHE A 34 -11.88 -1.50 6.66
N THR A 35 -12.40 -2.18 7.68
CA THR A 35 -12.05 -1.88 9.09
C THR A 35 -10.58 -2.10 9.39
N SER A 36 -10.00 -3.16 8.83
CA SER A 36 -8.58 -3.49 8.98
C SER A 36 -7.69 -2.52 8.19
N MET A 37 -8.08 -2.11 6.98
CA MET A 37 -7.42 -1.05 6.22
C MET A 37 -7.37 0.24 7.04
N MET A 38 -8.50 0.68 7.59
CA MET A 38 -8.55 1.91 8.41
C MET A 38 -7.67 1.83 9.66
N SER A 39 -7.60 0.67 10.32
CA SER A 39 -6.67 0.47 11.44
C SER A 39 -5.20 0.58 11.02
N ILE A 40 -4.83 0.00 9.87
CA ILE A 40 -3.48 0.09 9.31
C ILE A 40 -3.14 1.54 9.00
N LEU A 41 -4.03 2.29 8.33
CA LEU A 41 -3.79 3.69 7.94
C LEU A 41 -3.68 4.62 9.15
N ARG A 42 -4.49 4.41 10.20
CA ARG A 42 -4.40 5.21 11.44
C ARG A 42 -3.14 4.92 12.24
N GLY A 43 -2.70 3.67 12.26
CA GLY A 43 -1.55 3.22 13.04
C GLY A 43 -0.23 3.28 12.29
N LEU A 44 -0.26 3.43 10.95
CA LEU A 44 0.85 3.23 10.03
C LEU A 44 1.67 1.97 10.32
N ARG A 45 0.96 0.89 10.66
CA ARG A 45 1.57 -0.38 11.06
C ARG A 45 0.88 -1.55 10.39
N LEU A 46 1.67 -2.47 9.82
CA LEU A 46 1.20 -3.75 9.31
C LEU A 46 1.72 -4.89 10.19
N TYR A 47 0.80 -5.52 10.92
CA TYR A 47 1.14 -6.63 11.80
C TYR A 47 1.38 -7.93 11.00
N PRO A 48 2.34 -8.76 11.43
CA PRO A 48 2.67 -9.99 10.72
C PRO A 48 1.62 -11.08 10.97
N SER A 49 1.52 -12.00 10.01
CA SER A 49 1.03 -13.34 10.25
C SER A 49 2.11 -14.15 10.95
N LEU A 50 1.76 -14.83 12.05
CA LEU A 50 2.70 -15.64 12.84
C LEU A 50 2.26 -17.11 12.82
N ARG A 51 3.16 -18.03 12.47
CA ARG A 51 2.93 -19.49 12.46
C ARG A 51 2.48 -20.00 13.82
N LYS A 52 3.07 -19.46 14.90
CA LYS A 52 2.71 -19.80 16.29
C LYS A 52 1.24 -19.49 16.61
N ARG A 53 0.64 -18.50 15.93
CA ARG A 53 -0.78 -18.15 16.10
C ARG A 53 -1.67 -18.95 15.15
N ASN A 54 -1.30 -19.01 13.87
CA ASN A 54 -2.03 -19.81 12.89
C ASN A 54 -1.11 -20.20 11.72
N GLY A 55 -0.68 -21.46 11.68
CA GLY A 55 0.16 -21.98 10.59
C GLY A 55 -0.47 -21.86 9.20
N ARG A 56 -1.80 -21.78 9.09
CA ARG A 56 -2.49 -21.59 7.79
C ARG A 56 -2.34 -20.18 7.22
N ASP A 57 -2.15 -19.18 8.08
CA ASP A 57 -2.00 -17.77 7.69
C ASP A 57 -0.53 -17.38 7.47
N ALA A 58 0.42 -18.23 7.89
CA ALA A 58 1.86 -18.02 7.80
C ALA A 58 2.56 -19.17 7.04
N ARG A 59 1.96 -19.62 5.92
CA ARG A 59 2.41 -20.79 5.14
C ARG A 59 3.84 -20.67 4.61
N TYR A 60 4.29 -19.45 4.36
CA TYR A 60 5.59 -19.15 3.76
C TYR A 60 6.53 -18.45 4.77
N GLY A 61 6.23 -18.56 6.06
CA GLY A 61 7.00 -17.94 7.14
C GLY A 61 6.22 -16.86 7.89
N ASP A 62 6.80 -16.44 9.01
CA ASP A 62 6.31 -15.30 9.81
C ASP A 62 6.61 -14.00 9.03
N GLY A 63 5.61 -13.15 8.86
CA GLY A 63 5.81 -11.89 8.15
C GLY A 63 4.52 -11.23 7.68
N GLN A 64 4.69 -10.09 7.00
CA GLN A 64 3.60 -9.36 6.35
C GLN A 64 3.41 -9.90 4.94
N TYR A 65 2.18 -10.31 4.64
CA TYR A 65 1.84 -10.89 3.35
C TYR A 65 1.34 -9.80 2.41
N VAL A 66 1.92 -9.76 1.23
CA VAL A 66 1.65 -8.77 0.18
C VAL A 66 1.57 -9.45 -1.19
N SER A 67 0.99 -8.76 -2.17
CA SER A 67 0.75 -9.26 -3.52
C SER A 67 1.22 -8.26 -4.57
N ASP A 68 1.55 -8.74 -5.75
CA ASP A 68 1.81 -7.96 -6.96
C ASP A 68 0.54 -7.75 -7.81
N ILE A 69 -0.60 -8.32 -7.41
CA ILE A 69 -1.88 -8.09 -8.07
C ILE A 69 -2.32 -6.65 -7.78
N LYS A 70 -2.50 -5.87 -8.84
CA LYS A 70 -3.00 -4.50 -8.76
C LYS A 70 -4.49 -4.49 -8.37
N PRO A 71 -4.93 -3.53 -7.55
CA PRO A 71 -6.35 -3.28 -7.29
C PRO A 71 -7.15 -3.14 -8.59
N GLY A 72 -8.34 -3.74 -8.62
CA GLY A 72 -9.22 -3.75 -9.79
C GLY A 72 -8.80 -4.71 -10.92
N ALA A 73 -7.64 -5.37 -10.85
CA ALA A 73 -7.23 -6.36 -11.86
C ALA A 73 -8.00 -7.69 -11.74
N MET A 74 -8.52 -7.98 -10.54
CA MET A 74 -9.27 -9.19 -10.21
C MET A 74 -10.43 -8.85 -9.29
N SER A 75 -11.54 -9.58 -9.38
CA SER A 75 -12.61 -9.49 -8.39
C SER A 75 -12.16 -10.03 -7.03
N ASP A 76 -12.87 -9.66 -5.96
CA ASP A 76 -12.55 -10.12 -4.60
C ASP A 76 -12.53 -11.65 -4.47
N ALA A 77 -13.41 -12.34 -5.22
CA ALA A 77 -13.44 -13.80 -5.27
C ALA A 77 -12.20 -14.38 -5.97
N GLN A 78 -11.76 -13.76 -7.06
CA GLN A 78 -10.53 -14.14 -7.76
C GLN A 78 -9.30 -13.87 -6.90
N LEU A 79 -9.21 -12.72 -6.23
CA LEU A 79 -8.17 -12.43 -5.25
C LEU A 79 -8.13 -13.49 -4.16
N SER A 80 -9.27 -13.83 -3.58
CA SER A 80 -9.34 -14.86 -2.54
C SER A 80 -8.85 -16.23 -3.03
N TYR A 81 -9.19 -16.60 -4.26
CA TYR A 81 -8.66 -17.80 -4.89
C TYR A 81 -7.14 -17.74 -5.03
N TRP A 82 -6.56 -16.67 -5.55
CA TRP A 82 -5.11 -16.57 -5.75
C TRP A 82 -4.33 -16.48 -4.43
N LEU A 83 -4.80 -15.66 -3.49
CA LEU A 83 -4.11 -15.35 -2.25
C LEU A 83 -4.25 -16.43 -1.18
N VAL A 84 -5.39 -17.13 -1.11
CA VAL A 84 -5.61 -18.18 -0.08
C VAL A 84 -6.20 -19.48 -0.59
N ARG A 85 -6.48 -19.62 -1.90
CA ARG A 85 -7.08 -20.82 -2.51
C ARG A 85 -8.48 -21.15 -1.96
N ALA A 86 -9.24 -20.11 -1.61
CA ALA A 86 -10.58 -20.22 -1.03
C ALA A 86 -11.48 -19.09 -1.56
N PRO A 87 -12.15 -19.23 -2.72
CA PRO A 87 -12.99 -18.19 -3.31
C PRO A 87 -14.06 -17.64 -2.36
N GLU A 88 -14.62 -18.50 -1.50
CA GLU A 88 -15.63 -18.18 -0.50
C GLU A 88 -15.15 -17.21 0.59
N ALA A 89 -13.84 -16.97 0.68
CA ALA A 89 -13.24 -16.02 1.62
C ALA A 89 -13.06 -14.60 1.04
N SER A 90 -13.74 -14.28 -0.08
CA SER A 90 -13.68 -12.97 -0.77
C SER A 90 -13.86 -11.77 0.14
N GLY A 91 -14.74 -11.86 1.14
CA GLY A 91 -14.97 -10.79 2.13
C GLY A 91 -13.73 -10.38 2.95
N ARG A 92 -12.61 -11.11 2.86
CA ARG A 92 -11.32 -10.76 3.47
C ARG A 92 -10.44 -9.88 2.58
N PHE A 93 -10.76 -9.71 1.30
CA PHE A 93 -9.89 -9.11 0.28
C PHE A 93 -10.59 -7.98 -0.49
N THR A 94 -11.52 -7.27 0.15
CA THR A 94 -12.34 -6.23 -0.48
C THR A 94 -11.66 -4.86 -0.54
N HIS A 95 -10.59 -4.67 0.22
CA HIS A 95 -9.85 -3.41 0.33
C HIS A 95 -8.35 -3.67 0.30
N TYR A 96 -7.56 -2.62 0.08
CA TYR A 96 -6.12 -2.75 0.01
C TYR A 96 -5.37 -1.58 0.63
N VAL A 97 -4.10 -1.82 0.95
CA VAL A 97 -3.07 -0.78 1.16
C VAL A 97 -1.92 -1.09 0.22
N GLY A 98 -1.59 -0.15 -0.66
CA GLY A 98 -0.40 -0.20 -1.52
C GLY A 98 0.81 0.33 -0.76
N ILE A 99 1.88 -0.47 -0.76
CA ILE A 99 3.07 -0.27 0.05
C ILE A 99 4.27 -0.20 -0.89
N ASN A 100 5.07 0.87 -0.77
CA ASN A 100 6.40 0.91 -1.35
C ASN A 100 7.30 -0.08 -0.60
N VAL A 101 7.65 -1.17 -1.27
CA VAL A 101 8.51 -2.23 -0.74
C VAL A 101 9.97 -2.07 -1.14
N ALA A 102 10.35 -0.92 -1.74
CA ALA A 102 11.76 -0.58 -1.93
C ALA A 102 12.53 -0.76 -0.62
N GLU A 103 13.71 -1.37 -0.74
CA GLU A 103 14.64 -1.67 0.35
C GLU A 103 14.11 -2.69 1.39
N LEU A 104 12.96 -3.32 1.16
CA LEU A 104 12.49 -4.44 1.99
C LEU A 104 12.91 -5.77 1.37
N GLU A 105 13.30 -6.71 2.23
CA GLU A 105 13.41 -8.10 1.80
C GLU A 105 12.01 -8.64 1.45
N ILE A 106 11.91 -9.31 0.31
CA ILE A 106 10.67 -9.94 -0.17
C ILE A 106 10.98 -11.38 -0.53
N ILE A 107 10.26 -12.30 0.10
CA ILE A 107 10.32 -13.73 -0.21
C ILE A 107 9.07 -14.10 -1.00
N GLN A 108 9.23 -14.62 -2.21
CA GLN A 108 8.12 -15.17 -2.96
C GLN A 108 7.76 -16.55 -2.40
N GLY A 109 6.53 -16.69 -1.88
CA GLY A 109 6.02 -17.97 -1.41
C GLY A 109 5.38 -18.78 -2.54
N ARG A 110 4.49 -18.14 -3.29
CA ARG A 110 3.94 -18.66 -4.57
C ARG A 110 3.58 -17.50 -5.48
N GLU A 111 3.10 -17.82 -6.68
CA GLU A 111 2.51 -16.82 -7.58
C GLU A 111 1.50 -15.93 -6.83
N HIS A 112 1.71 -14.62 -6.96
CA HIS A 112 0.95 -13.55 -6.33
C HIS A 112 0.98 -13.46 -4.80
N VAL A 113 1.79 -14.28 -4.11
CA VAL A 113 1.89 -14.29 -2.66
C VAL A 113 3.33 -14.15 -2.21
N PHE A 114 3.62 -13.01 -1.60
CA PHE A 114 4.94 -12.63 -1.15
C PHE A 114 4.92 -12.29 0.34
N VAL A 115 6.06 -12.43 0.98
CA VAL A 115 6.22 -12.19 2.42
C VAL A 115 7.36 -11.22 2.64
N ILE A 116 7.09 -10.15 3.36
CA ILE A 116 8.12 -9.34 4.03
C ILE A 116 8.39 -10.06 5.35
N PRO A 117 9.57 -10.69 5.55
CA PRO A 117 9.83 -11.49 6.73
C PRO A 117 9.91 -10.61 7.98
N GLY A 118 9.27 -11.04 9.06
CA GLY A 118 9.23 -10.26 10.29
C GLY A 118 8.29 -10.82 11.35
N ARG A 119 8.60 -10.56 12.61
CA ARG A 119 7.78 -10.99 13.76
C ARG A 119 7.13 -9.83 14.51
N GLU A 120 7.53 -8.62 14.18
CA GLU A 120 6.99 -7.36 14.71
C GLU A 120 6.18 -6.62 13.63
N ALA A 121 5.46 -5.58 14.05
CA ALA A 121 4.75 -4.71 13.12
C ALA A 121 5.73 -3.97 12.20
N LEU A 122 5.48 -4.03 10.88
CA LEU A 122 6.20 -3.23 9.89
C LEU A 122 5.71 -1.78 9.98
N ASP A 123 6.64 -0.84 10.13
CA ASP A 123 6.38 0.60 10.06
C ASP A 123 6.12 1.01 8.60
N LEU A 124 4.97 1.63 8.35
CA LEU A 124 4.54 2.09 7.04
C LEU A 124 4.72 3.59 6.82
N THR A 125 5.35 4.31 7.77
CA THR A 125 5.62 5.74 7.66
C THR A 125 6.40 6.03 6.37
N GLY A 126 5.82 6.85 5.48
CA GLY A 126 6.41 7.17 4.17
C GLY A 126 6.39 6.02 3.15
N ARG A 127 5.80 4.86 3.48
CA ARG A 127 5.69 3.69 2.58
C ARG A 127 4.30 3.51 1.99
N VAL A 128 3.25 4.04 2.60
CA VAL A 128 1.89 3.98 2.02
C VAL A 128 1.82 4.85 0.77
N VAL A 129 1.51 4.24 -0.38
CA VAL A 129 1.38 4.95 -1.67
C VAL A 129 -0.06 5.03 -2.18
N SER A 130 -0.93 4.12 -1.75
CA SER A 130 -2.35 4.06 -2.13
C SER A 130 -3.15 3.20 -1.16
N TRP A 131 -4.47 3.34 -1.14
CA TRP A 131 -5.42 2.47 -0.42
C TRP A 131 -6.81 2.70 -1.00
N GLY A 132 -7.73 1.76 -0.80
CA GLY A 132 -9.11 1.88 -1.28
C GLY A 132 -9.84 0.54 -1.28
N ALA A 133 -11.07 0.54 -1.81
CA ALA A 133 -11.74 -0.70 -2.17
C ALA A 133 -11.07 -1.31 -3.41
N ASN A 134 -11.10 -2.64 -3.52
CA ASN A 134 -10.53 -3.33 -4.68
C ASN A 134 -11.38 -3.14 -5.95
N ASP A 135 -12.68 -2.99 -5.79
CA ASP A 135 -13.68 -2.85 -6.86
C ASP A 135 -13.99 -1.40 -7.23
N ASP A 136 -13.36 -0.43 -6.56
CA ASP A 136 -13.44 0.97 -6.97
C ASP A 136 -12.63 1.17 -8.27
N PRO A 137 -13.27 1.55 -9.40
CA PRO A 137 -12.54 1.80 -10.62
C PRO A 137 -11.62 3.00 -10.43
N ILE A 138 -10.30 2.77 -10.44
CA ILE A 138 -9.31 3.85 -10.54
C ILE A 138 -9.56 4.54 -11.89
N PRO A 139 -9.99 5.82 -11.92
CA PRO A 139 -10.20 6.50 -13.19
C PRO A 139 -8.89 6.52 -13.98
N PRO A 140 -8.91 6.36 -15.32
CA PRO A 140 -7.72 6.54 -16.13
C PRO A 140 -7.15 7.96 -15.88
N GLY A 141 -5.96 8.05 -15.28
CA GLY A 141 -5.31 9.32 -14.93
C GLY A 141 -5.45 9.78 -13.46
N GLY A 142 -6.05 8.98 -12.58
CA GLY A 142 -6.19 9.31 -11.16
C GLY A 142 -4.87 9.26 -10.39
N VAL A 143 -4.24 10.41 -10.15
CA VAL A 143 -3.24 10.57 -9.09
C VAL A 143 -3.95 10.33 -7.77
N ALA A 144 -3.44 9.41 -6.93
CA ALA A 144 -3.97 9.18 -5.59
C ALA A 144 -4.07 10.52 -4.83
N PRO A 145 -5.13 10.73 -4.01
CA PRO A 145 -5.29 11.98 -3.27
C PRO A 145 -4.05 12.26 -2.42
N ARG A 146 -3.37 13.37 -2.72
CA ARG A 146 -2.34 13.92 -1.84
C ARG A 146 -3.05 14.59 -0.67
N PHE A 147 -2.84 14.10 0.55
CA PHE A 147 -3.31 14.81 1.73
C PHE A 147 -2.50 16.11 1.90
N SER A 148 -3.22 17.21 2.05
CA SER A 148 -2.74 18.53 2.46
C SER A 148 -2.39 18.60 3.93
#